data_AF-A0A8S0RJQ4-F1
#
_entry.id   AF-A0A8S0RJQ4-F1
#
_cell.length_a   1.000
_cell.length_b   1.000
_cell.length_c   1.000
_cell.angle_alpha   90.00
_cell.angle_beta   90.00
_cell.angle_gamma   90.00
#
_symmetry.space_group_name_H-M   'P 1'
#
loop_
_entity.id
_entity.type
_entity.pdbx_description
1 polymer ?
#
loop_
_entity_poly.entity_id
_entity_poly.type
_entity_poly.pdbx_seq_one_letter_code
_entity_poly.pdbx_strand_id
1 'polypeptide(L)'
;MSYGIELVGVVCDAYLAVIRGIRRAIMCRRAVRVNSQLKSHKRFADAFMTYCQLVDNARLYATNALEGPPKLIGWKDRDETLLVDPNEISCLKKVGRFNDAADSIFELYRRPNPAFEASSIWKDIVLSPSRLNIQTELKYSIQKVERLRE
;
A
#
# COMPACT_ATOMS: atom_id res chain seq x y z
N MET A 1 29.63 -21.12 -15.93
CA MET A 1 28.97 -19.83 -15.62
C MET A 1 28.15 -20.02 -14.36
N SER A 2 28.29 -19.14 -13.38
CA SER A 2 27.41 -19.10 -12.21
C SER A 2 26.18 -18.25 -12.55
N TYR A 3 25.00 -18.66 -12.10
CA TYR A 3 23.81 -17.82 -12.16
C TYR A 3 23.86 -16.79 -11.03
N GLY A 4 23.38 -15.58 -11.30
CA GLY A 4 23.16 -14.54 -10.28
C GLY A 4 21.67 -14.43 -9.96
N ILE A 5 21.34 -14.21 -8.70
CA ILE A 5 19.98 -14.04 -8.18
C ILE A 5 19.78 -12.57 -7.81
N GLU A 6 18.81 -11.92 -8.45
CA GLU A 6 18.41 -10.55 -8.13
C GLU A 6 16.99 -10.54 -7.54
N LEU A 7 16.83 -9.90 -6.38
CA LEU A 7 15.56 -9.71 -5.70
C LEU A 7 15.04 -8.28 -5.91
N VAL A 8 13.88 -8.14 -6.57
CA VAL A 8 13.18 -6.85 -6.68
C VAL A 8 11.94 -6.87 -5.79
N GLY A 9 12.02 -6.19 -4.66
CA GLY A 9 10.92 -6.00 -3.72
C GLY A 9 10.14 -4.72 -4.01
N VAL A 10 8.82 -4.77 -3.84
CA VAL A 10 7.94 -3.60 -3.89
C VAL A 10 7.09 -3.56 -2.63
N VAL A 11 7.11 -2.43 -1.92
CA VAL A 11 6.31 -2.18 -0.73
C VAL A 11 5.35 -1.02 -0.95
N CYS A 12 4.17 -1.14 -0.35
CA CYS A 12 3.15 -0.10 -0.34
C CYS A 12 2.46 -0.12 1.03
N ASP A 13 1.96 1.03 1.45
CA ASP A 13 1.02 1.13 2.54
C ASP A 13 -0.18 0.19 2.33
N ALA A 14 -0.57 -0.53 3.40
CA ALA A 14 -1.58 -1.57 3.33
C ALA A 14 -2.96 -1.03 2.93
N TYR A 15 -3.34 0.16 3.40
CA TYR A 15 -4.60 0.81 3.02
C TYR A 15 -4.61 1.16 1.54
N LEU A 16 -3.54 1.79 1.03
CA LEU A 16 -3.42 2.10 -0.40
C LEU A 16 -3.48 0.82 -1.26
N ALA A 17 -2.82 -0.25 -0.83
CA ALA A 17 -2.84 -1.53 -1.53
C ALA A 17 -4.24 -2.15 -1.59
N VAL A 18 -5.04 -2.04 -0.53
CA VAL A 18 -6.44 -2.52 -0.51
C VAL A 18 -7.31 -1.69 -1.45
N ILE A 19 -7.21 -0.35 -1.42
CA ILE A 19 -7.96 0.52 -2.35
C ILE A 19 -7.64 0.15 -3.81
N ARG A 20 -6.35 0.01 -4.13
CA ARG A 20 -5.91 -0.38 -5.48
C ARG A 20 -6.46 -1.75 -5.86
N GLY A 21 -6.50 -2.68 -4.91
CA GLY A 21 -7.12 -4.01 -5.08
C GLY A 21 -8.61 -3.94 -5.40
N ILE A 22 -9.37 -3.10 -4.68
CA ILE A 22 -10.81 -2.89 -4.92
C ILE A 22 -11.02 -2.23 -6.29
N ARG A 23 -10.27 -1.18 -6.62
CA ARG A 23 -10.36 -0.51 -7.93
C ARG A 23 -10.09 -1.50 -9.07
N ARG A 24 -9.07 -2.35 -8.95
CA ARG A 24 -8.78 -3.40 -9.93
C ARG A 24 -9.89 -4.45 -10.00
N ALA A 25 -10.50 -4.82 -8.86
CA ALA A 25 -11.63 -5.76 -8.86
C ALA A 25 -12.84 -5.19 -9.62
N ILE A 26 -13.11 -3.89 -9.50
CA ILE A 26 -14.18 -3.21 -10.25
C ILE A 26 -13.84 -3.16 -11.75
N MET A 27 -12.65 -2.67 -12.10
CA MET A 27 -12.25 -2.44 -13.50
C MET A 27 -11.99 -3.73 -14.28
N CYS A 28 -11.33 -4.71 -13.66
CA CYS A 28 -10.81 -5.90 -14.33
C CYS A 28 -11.47 -7.20 -13.88
N ARG A 29 -12.45 -7.13 -12.94
CA ARG A 29 -13.13 -8.30 -12.35
C ARG A 29 -12.20 -9.31 -11.66
N ARG A 30 -11.00 -8.89 -11.25
CA ARG A 30 -10.00 -9.72 -10.55
C ARG A 30 -9.72 -9.20 -9.14
N ALA A 31 -10.28 -9.88 -8.15
CA ALA A 31 -10.17 -9.54 -6.74
C ALA A 31 -9.09 -10.35 -6.01
N VAL A 32 -8.58 -9.78 -4.91
CA VAL A 32 -7.75 -10.47 -3.92
C VAL A 32 -8.42 -10.28 -2.56
N ARG A 33 -8.53 -11.34 -1.76
CA ARG A 33 -9.11 -11.26 -0.42
C ARG A 33 -8.22 -10.38 0.47
N VAL A 34 -8.83 -9.41 1.16
CA VAL A 34 -8.10 -8.43 2.00
C VAL A 34 -7.22 -9.13 3.03
N ASN A 35 -7.75 -10.09 3.79
CA ASN A 35 -6.97 -10.85 4.78
C ASN A 35 -5.73 -11.53 4.18
N SER A 36 -5.87 -12.15 2.99
CA SER A 36 -4.74 -12.77 2.27
C SER A 36 -3.70 -11.73 1.83
N GLN A 37 -4.16 -10.57 1.34
CA GLN A 37 -3.29 -9.47 0.95
C GLN A 37 -2.49 -8.93 2.13
N LEU A 38 -3.16 -8.69 3.26
CA LEU A 38 -2.55 -8.22 4.52
C LEU A 38 -1.49 -9.20 5.03
N LYS A 39 -1.84 -10.50 5.15
CA LYS A 39 -0.88 -11.55 5.53
C LYS A 39 0.34 -11.59 4.61
N SER A 40 0.12 -11.47 3.30
CA SER A 40 1.21 -11.47 2.33
C SER A 40 2.12 -10.26 2.49
N HIS A 41 1.56 -9.06 2.72
CA HIS A 41 2.35 -7.85 2.94
C HIS A 41 3.22 -7.95 4.19
N LYS A 42 2.64 -8.42 5.30
CA LYS A 42 3.36 -8.59 6.57
C LYS A 42 4.49 -9.62 6.45
N ARG A 43 4.19 -10.80 5.89
CA ARG A 43 5.21 -11.84 5.64
C ARG A 43 6.33 -11.36 4.74
N PHE A 44 6.02 -10.59 3.70
CA PHE A 44 7.05 -9.99 2.85
C PHE A 44 7.94 -9.05 3.66
N ALA A 45 7.36 -8.14 4.45
CA ALA A 45 8.13 -7.20 5.25
C ALA A 45 9.01 -7.89 6.31
N ASP A 46 8.50 -8.93 6.95
CA ASP A 46 9.23 -9.70 7.97
C ASP A 46 10.40 -10.49 7.36
N ALA A 47 10.23 -11.04 6.16
CA ALA A 47 11.23 -11.89 5.51
C ALA A 47 12.24 -11.13 4.63
N PHE A 48 11.92 -9.91 4.19
CA PHE A 48 12.70 -9.19 3.18
C PHE A 48 14.20 -9.11 3.51
N MET A 49 14.54 -8.73 4.75
CA MET A 49 15.94 -8.63 5.19
C MET A 49 16.67 -9.98 5.14
N THR A 50 15.96 -11.08 5.43
CA THR A 50 16.53 -12.43 5.34
C THR A 50 16.79 -12.79 3.88
N TYR A 51 15.85 -12.48 2.98
CA TYR A 51 16.05 -12.71 1.55
C TYR A 51 17.21 -11.90 0.97
N CYS A 52 17.43 -10.67 1.43
CA CYS A 52 18.59 -9.87 1.02
C CYS A 52 19.95 -10.53 1.34
N GLN A 53 20.02 -11.43 2.33
CA GLN A 53 21.24 -12.17 2.66
C GLN A 53 21.50 -13.35 1.71
N LEU A 54 20.48 -13.81 1.00
CA LEU A 54 20.53 -15.03 0.17
C LEU A 54 20.72 -14.75 -1.33
N VAL A 55 20.68 -13.47 -1.73
CA VAL A 55 20.69 -13.04 -3.14
C VAL A 55 21.90 -12.17 -3.41
N ASP A 56 22.38 -12.17 -4.66
CA ASP A 56 23.50 -11.35 -5.08
C ASP A 56 23.14 -9.87 -5.03
N ASN A 57 22.00 -9.50 -5.62
CA ASN A 57 21.54 -8.12 -5.66
C ASN A 57 20.12 -8.01 -5.10
N ALA A 58 19.82 -6.92 -4.42
CA ALA A 58 18.47 -6.63 -3.96
C ALA A 58 18.09 -5.17 -4.19
N ARG A 59 16.86 -4.92 -4.59
CA ARG A 59 16.27 -3.58 -4.71
C ARG A 59 14.94 -3.55 -3.99
N LEU A 60 14.66 -2.49 -3.27
CA LEU A 60 13.37 -2.24 -2.62
C LEU A 60 12.79 -0.94 -3.12
N TYR A 61 11.58 -1.01 -3.68
CA TYR A 61 10.85 0.14 -4.18
C TYR A 61 9.60 0.43 -3.34
N ALA A 62 9.33 1.71 -3.07
CA ALA A 62 8.10 2.17 -2.46
C ALA A 62 7.14 2.76 -3.51
N THR A 63 5.86 2.43 -3.39
CA THR A 63 4.79 2.94 -4.28
C THR A 63 3.70 3.68 -3.50
N ASN A 64 4.10 4.45 -2.49
CA ASN A 64 3.16 5.20 -1.63
C ASN A 64 2.68 6.51 -2.26
N ALA A 65 3.43 7.05 -3.23
CA ALA A 65 2.95 8.15 -4.04
C ALA A 65 1.74 7.68 -4.88
N LEU A 66 0.72 8.53 -4.99
CA LEU A 66 -0.48 8.24 -5.78
C LEU A 66 -0.18 8.23 -7.27
N GLU A 67 0.84 9.00 -7.69
CA GLU A 67 1.29 9.18 -9.05
C GLU A 67 2.82 9.16 -9.12
N GLY A 68 3.35 8.78 -10.29
CA GLY A 68 4.78 8.72 -10.57
C GLY A 68 5.41 7.33 -10.47
N PRO A 69 6.70 7.21 -10.84
CA PRO A 69 7.42 5.94 -10.79
C PRO A 69 7.65 5.46 -9.35
N PRO A 70 7.83 4.15 -9.12
CA PRO A 70 8.24 3.63 -7.82
C PRO A 70 9.56 4.27 -7.34
N LYS A 71 9.61 4.69 -6.08
CA LYS A 71 10.82 5.28 -5.47
C LYS A 71 11.74 4.17 -4.98
N LEU A 72 13.02 4.17 -5.36
CA LEU A 72 14.02 3.25 -4.78
C LEU A 72 14.31 3.70 -3.34
N ILE A 73 14.10 2.80 -2.37
CA ILE A 73 14.25 3.09 -0.94
C ILE A 73 15.26 2.17 -0.23
N GLY A 74 15.76 1.16 -0.93
CA GLY A 74 16.89 0.37 -0.48
C GLY A 74 17.49 -0.44 -1.62
N TRP A 75 18.80 -0.67 -1.55
CA TRP A 75 19.53 -1.48 -2.53
C TRP A 75 20.72 -2.18 -1.88
N LYS A 76 21.12 -3.29 -2.50
CA LYS A 76 22.27 -4.10 -2.15
C LYS A 76 22.89 -4.57 -3.47
N ASP A 77 24.20 -4.43 -3.58
CA ASP A 77 24.99 -5.02 -4.66
C ASP A 77 25.98 -6.05 -4.08
N ARG A 78 25.97 -7.26 -4.64
CA ARG A 78 26.88 -8.39 -4.29
C ARG A 78 26.99 -8.67 -2.77
N ASP A 79 28.18 -8.51 -2.20
CA ASP A 79 28.50 -8.83 -0.81
C ASP A 79 28.26 -7.65 0.15
N GLU A 80 27.72 -6.54 -0.36
CA GLU A 80 27.42 -5.38 0.48
C GLU A 80 26.21 -5.63 1.40
N THR A 81 26.14 -4.91 2.52
CA THR A 81 24.94 -4.87 3.34
C THR A 81 23.88 -4.00 2.67
N LEU A 82 22.59 -4.36 2.81
CA LEU A 82 21.48 -3.55 2.27
C LEU A 82 21.54 -2.11 2.79
N LEU A 83 21.76 -1.15 1.87
CA LEU A 83 21.64 0.28 2.12
C LEU A 83 20.17 0.68 1.99
N VAL A 84 19.71 1.53 2.90
CA VAL A 84 18.32 1.98 2.94
C VAL A 84 18.24 3.48 3.17
N ASP A 85 17.25 4.14 2.56
CA ASP A 85 16.89 5.50 2.94
C ASP A 85 16.20 5.45 4.31
N PRO A 86 16.80 6.04 5.37
CA PRO A 86 16.26 5.96 6.72
C PRO A 86 14.88 6.62 6.87
N ASN A 87 14.56 7.61 6.03
CA ASN A 87 13.26 8.28 6.06
C ASN A 87 12.16 7.42 5.42
N GLU A 88 12.52 6.70 4.36
CA GLU A 88 11.56 5.96 3.54
C GLU A 88 11.36 4.50 3.97
N ILE A 89 12.38 3.86 4.54
CA ILE A 89 12.32 2.46 4.99
C ILE A 89 11.27 2.24 6.10
N SER A 90 10.81 3.32 6.72
CA SER A 90 9.72 3.31 7.70
C SER A 90 8.45 2.64 7.17
N CYS A 91 8.17 2.70 5.87
CA CYS A 91 7.01 2.03 5.27
C CYS A 91 7.10 0.50 5.39
N LEU A 92 8.27 -0.11 5.15
CA LEU A 92 8.48 -1.55 5.31
C LEU A 92 8.29 -1.97 6.77
N LYS A 93 8.82 -1.19 7.71
CA LYS A 93 8.65 -1.44 9.15
C LYS A 93 7.19 -1.33 9.61
N LYS A 94 6.43 -0.36 9.09
CA LYS A 94 4.98 -0.23 9.35
C LYS A 94 4.23 -1.46 8.84
N VAL A 95 4.58 -1.94 7.64
CA VAL A 95 4.03 -3.16 7.04
C VAL A 95 4.41 -4.44 7.80
N GLY A 96 5.58 -4.52 8.46
CA GLY A 96 5.87 -5.67 9.33
C GLY A 96 5.05 -5.69 10.63
N ARG A 97 4.56 -4.54 11.09
CA ARG A 97 4.02 -4.37 12.46
C ARG A 97 2.50 -4.27 12.56
N PHE A 98 1.80 -4.13 11.45
CA PHE A 98 0.35 -3.94 11.45
C PHE A 98 -0.40 -5.24 11.81
N ASN A 99 -1.66 -5.09 12.19
CA ASN A 99 -2.57 -6.19 12.51
C ASN A 99 -3.17 -6.76 11.21
N ASP A 100 -2.67 -7.91 10.76
CA ASP A 100 -3.13 -8.60 9.55
C ASP A 100 -4.47 -9.34 9.72
N ALA A 101 -5.01 -9.34 10.95
CA ALA A 101 -6.35 -9.81 11.27
C ALA A 101 -7.34 -8.66 11.52
N ALA A 102 -6.96 -7.41 11.25
CA ALA A 102 -7.84 -6.26 11.41
C ALA A 102 -9.09 -6.35 10.54
N ASP A 103 -10.25 -6.02 11.13
CA ASP A 103 -11.52 -5.92 10.40
C ASP A 103 -11.90 -4.46 10.10
N SER A 104 -11.15 -3.51 10.66
CA SER A 104 -11.32 -2.08 10.41
C SER A 104 -9.97 -1.35 10.31
N ILE A 105 -9.98 -0.17 9.69
CA ILE A 105 -8.77 0.67 9.61
C ILE A 105 -8.25 1.09 11.00
N PHE A 106 -9.16 1.21 11.96
CA PHE A 106 -8.82 1.59 13.35
C PHE A 106 -8.02 0.50 14.06
N GLU A 107 -8.12 -0.75 13.62
CA GLU A 107 -7.37 -1.89 14.12
C GLU A 107 -6.10 -2.17 13.32
N LEU A 108 -6.03 -1.69 12.06
CA LEU A 108 -4.96 -2.04 11.13
C LEU A 108 -3.59 -1.65 11.69
N TYR A 109 -3.41 -0.40 12.12
CA TYR A 109 -2.13 0.09 12.61
C TYR A 109 -2.08 0.13 14.14
N ARG A 110 -0.91 -0.21 14.71
CA ARG A 110 -0.60 0.03 16.13
C ARG A 110 -0.51 1.54 16.40
N ARG A 111 -0.66 1.96 17.66
CA ARG A 111 -0.56 3.37 18.04
C ARG A 111 0.86 3.95 17.86
N PRO A 112 1.00 5.19 17.35
CA PRO A 112 -0.07 6.05 16.86
C PRO A 112 -0.65 5.53 15.53
N ASN A 113 -1.98 5.40 15.45
CA ASN A 113 -2.66 4.94 14.24
C ASN A 113 -3.00 6.17 13.39
N PRO A 114 -2.56 6.22 12.11
CA PRO A 114 -2.83 7.34 11.22
C PRO A 114 -4.31 7.70 11.08
N ALA A 115 -5.22 6.74 11.29
CA ALA A 115 -6.67 6.99 11.26
C ALA A 115 -7.18 7.86 12.42
N PHE A 116 -6.41 8.00 13.52
CA PHE A 116 -6.79 8.85 14.65
C PHE A 116 -6.12 10.22 14.63
N GLU A 117 -5.13 10.44 13.76
CA GLU A 117 -4.42 11.72 13.66
C GLU A 117 -5.39 12.87 13.32
N ALA A 118 -5.09 14.05 13.88
CA ALA A 118 -5.76 15.28 13.46
C ALA A 118 -5.43 15.51 11.98
N SER A 119 -6.37 16.03 11.21
CA SER A 119 -6.29 16.15 9.74
C SER A 119 -6.11 14.83 8.96
N SER A 120 -6.48 13.69 9.55
CA SER A 120 -6.47 12.42 8.82
C SER A 120 -7.58 12.39 7.77
N ILE A 121 -7.27 11.84 6.59
CA ILE A 121 -8.24 11.61 5.50
C ILE A 121 -9.51 10.90 6.01
N TRP A 122 -9.38 10.05 7.02
CA TRP A 122 -10.49 9.35 7.64
C TRP A 122 -11.49 10.30 8.30
N LYS A 123 -11.01 11.28 9.07
CA LYS A 123 -11.88 12.27 9.72
C LYS A 123 -12.36 13.33 8.72
N ASP A 124 -11.45 13.84 7.91
CA ASP A 124 -11.69 15.03 7.08
C ASP A 124 -12.49 14.72 5.82
N ILE A 125 -12.38 13.49 5.29
CA ILE A 125 -12.99 13.10 4.02
C ILE A 125 -13.95 11.93 4.20
N VAL A 126 -13.49 10.81 4.77
CA VAL A 126 -14.26 9.56 4.78
C VAL A 126 -15.44 9.60 5.75
N LEU A 127 -15.24 10.14 6.95
CA LEU A 127 -16.26 10.25 8.00
C LEU A 127 -16.88 11.65 8.08
N SER A 128 -16.53 12.53 7.14
CA SER A 128 -17.07 13.89 7.11
C SER A 128 -18.59 13.87 6.94
N PRO A 129 -19.36 14.62 7.74
CA PRO A 129 -20.82 14.70 7.61
C PRO A 129 -21.26 15.20 6.23
N SER A 130 -20.44 16.01 5.54
CA SER A 130 -20.75 16.52 4.20
C SER A 130 -20.60 15.49 3.09
N ARG A 131 -19.93 14.35 3.36
CA ARG A 131 -19.63 13.32 2.36
C ARG A 131 -20.88 12.78 1.67
N LEU A 132 -21.97 12.58 2.41
CA LEU A 132 -23.22 12.06 1.86
C LEU A 132 -23.81 13.01 0.80
N ASN A 133 -23.81 14.31 1.10
CA ASN A 133 -24.33 15.33 0.19
C ASN A 133 -23.45 15.41 -1.07
N ILE A 134 -22.13 15.45 -0.90
CA ILE A 134 -21.16 15.45 -2.01
C ILE A 134 -21.34 14.22 -2.91
N GLN A 135 -21.50 13.03 -2.33
CA GLN A 135 -21.71 11.81 -3.11
C GLN A 135 -23.04 11.79 -3.85
N THR A 136 -24.09 12.35 -3.25
CA THR A 136 -25.41 12.47 -3.87
C THR A 136 -25.37 13.40 -5.07
N GLU A 137 -24.74 14.56 -4.92
CA GLU A 137 -24.54 15.53 -6.00
C GLU A 137 -23.69 14.97 -7.13
N LEU A 138 -22.59 14.29 -6.80
CA LEU A 138 -21.73 13.64 -7.79
C LEU A 138 -22.50 12.57 -8.57
N LYS A 139 -23.27 11.73 -7.87
CA LYS A 139 -24.11 10.70 -8.50
C LYS A 139 -25.14 11.31 -9.44
N TYR A 140 -25.84 12.36 -9.00
CA TYR A 140 -26.82 13.06 -9.84
C TYR A 140 -26.17 13.65 -11.10
N SER A 141 -25.00 14.28 -10.93
CA SER A 141 -24.24 14.89 -12.04
C SER A 141 -23.80 13.85 -13.07
N ILE A 142 -23.26 12.72 -12.60
CA ILE A 142 -22.86 11.60 -13.48
C ILE A 142 -24.08 11.08 -14.24
N GLN A 143 -25.19 10.79 -13.56
CA GLN A 143 -26.41 10.28 -14.20
C GLN A 143 -26.98 11.26 -15.23
N LYS A 144 -26.90 12.57 -14.97
CA LYS A 144 -27.33 13.60 -15.92
C LYS A 144 -26.47 13.56 -17.18
N VAL A 145 -25.16 13.43 -17.06
CA VAL A 145 -24.23 13.32 -18.21
C VAL A 145 -24.44 12.04 -18.98
N GLU A 146 -24.66 10.91 -18.30
CA GLU A 146 -24.92 9.61 -18.93
C GLU A 146 -26.21 9.63 -19.76
N ARG A 147 -27.31 10.18 -19.22
CA ARG A 147 -28.58 10.35 -19.96
C ARG A 147 -28.50 11.28 -21.18
N LEU A 148 -27.53 12.19 -21.21
CA LEU A 148 -27.31 13.09 -22.35
C LEU A 148 -26.47 12.46 -23.47
N ARG A 149 -25.89 11.27 -23.22
CA ARG A 149 -25.10 10.51 -24.20
C ARG A 149 -25.88 9.39 -24.89
N GLU A 150 -27.10 9.10 -24.41
CA GLU A 150 -28.10 8.27 -25.09
C GLU A 150 -28.94 9.13 -26.05
#